data_AF-A0A7X2XM01-F1
#
_entry.id   AF-A0A7X2XM01-F1
#
_cell.length_a   1.000
_cell.length_b   1.000
_cell.length_c   1.000
_cell.angle_alpha   90.00
_cell.angle_beta   90.00
_cell.angle_gamma   90.00
#
_symmetry.space_group_name_H-M   'P 1'
#
loop_
_entity.id
_entity.type
_entity.pdbx_description
1 polymer ?
#
loop_
_entity_poly.entity_id
_entity_poly.type
_entity_poly.pdbx_seq_one_letter_code
_entity_poly.pdbx_strand_id
1 'polypeptide(L)' 'LHMYGKIEAKHNRKMGHVTLFSDVPDSVDELGEGIDF' A
#
# COMPACT_ATOMS: atom_id res chain seq x y z
N LEU A 1 -5.41 6.69 -3.93
CA LEU A 1 -4.90 5.41 -4.49
C LEU A 1 -4.11 5.71 -5.75
N HIS A 2 -2.80 5.46 -5.77
CA HIS A 2 -1.94 5.73 -6.93
C HIS A 2 -1.27 4.43 -7.40
N MET A 3 -1.57 4.02 -8.63
CA MET A 3 -0.95 2.86 -9.28
C MET A 3 0.01 3.33 -10.39
N TYR A 4 1.15 2.66 -10.54
CA TYR A 4 2.19 3.07 -11.49
C TYR A 4 2.12 2.40 -12.87
N GLY A 5 1.08 1.60 -13.15
CA GLY A 5 0.84 1.03 -14.49
C GLY A 5 1.94 0.13 -15.05
N LYS A 6 2.72 -0.53 -14.18
CA LYS A 6 3.82 -1.40 -14.59
C LYS A 6 3.26 -2.73 -15.09
N ILE A 7 3.65 -3.15 -16.30
CA ILE A 7 3.18 -4.37 -16.98
C ILE A 7 3.68 -5.66 -16.29
N GLU A 8 4.81 -5.57 -15.57
CA GLU A 8 5.41 -6.70 -14.84
C GLU A 8 5.49 -6.39 -13.34
N ALA A 9 4.82 -7.23 -12.55
CA ALA A 9 4.88 -7.23 -11.09
C ALA A 9 6.01 -8.16 -10.62
N LYS A 10 6.88 -7.65 -9.74
CA LYS A 10 7.94 -8.42 -9.07
C LYS A 10 7.78 -8.25 -7.56
N HIS A 11 8.17 -9.25 -6.77
CA HIS A 11 7.92 -9.28 -5.32
C HIS A 11 8.39 -8.01 -4.58
N ASN A 12 9.55 -7.46 -4.94
CA ASN A 12 10.11 -6.24 -4.31
C ASN A 12 9.84 -4.93 -5.08
N ARG A 13 9.08 -4.97 -6.19
CA ARG A 13 8.88 -3.77 -7.02
C ARG A 13 7.65 -3.03 -6.54
N LYS A 14 7.82 -1.78 -6.06
CA LYS A 14 6.70 -0.90 -5.71
C LYS A 14 5.75 -0.71 -6.89
N MET A 15 4.52 -1.22 -6.79
CA MET A 15 3.49 -1.15 -7.83
C MET A 15 2.52 0.01 -7.67
N GLY A 16 2.52 0.64 -6.50
CA GLY A 16 1.70 1.80 -6.20
C GLY A 16 1.98 2.28 -4.80
N HIS A 17 1.25 3.30 -4.38
CA HIS A 17 1.10 3.67 -2.99
C HIS A 17 -0.33 4.15 -2.76
N VAL A 18 -0.80 4.02 -1.53
CA VAL A 18 -2.06 4.60 -1.10
C VAL A 18 -1.76 5.53 0.07
N THR A 19 -2.29 6.74 -0.01
CA THR A 19 -2.29 7.68 1.10
C THR A 19 -3.68 7.59 1.73
N LEU A 20 -3.74 7.17 2.98
CA LEU A 20 -4.93 7.19 3.81
C LEU A 20 -4.90 8.50 4.58
N PHE A 21 -5.99 9.27 4.53
CA PHE A 21 -6.17 10.43 5.38
C PHE A 21 -7.01 9.99 6.57
N SER A 22 -6.41 9.93 7.77
CA SER A 22 -7.11 9.72 9.03
C SER A 22 -6.88 10.91 9.96
N ASP A 23 -7.91 11.26 10.73
CA ASP A 23 -7.83 12.30 11.75
C ASP A 23 -7.11 11.82 13.03
N VAL A 24 -6.88 10.50 13.13
CA VAL A 24 -6.11 9.84 14.19
C VAL A 24 -4.95 9.05 13.53
N PRO A 25 -3.70 9.53 13.64
CA PRO A 25 -2.55 8.96 12.92
C PRO A 25 -2.09 7.59 13.45
N ASP A 26 -2.48 7.21 14.67
CA ASP A 26 -2.05 5.96 15.33
C ASP A 26 -2.96 4.76 15.03
N SER A 27 -4.04 4.93 14.26
CA SER A 27 -4.97 3.84 13.91
C SER A 27 -4.77 3.29 12.50
N VAL A 28 -3.64 3.58 11.86
CA VAL A 28 -3.37 3.27 10.44
C VAL A 28 -2.64 1.92 10.26
N ASP A 29 -2.76 1.02 11.24
CA ASP A 29 -2.07 -0.29 11.26
C ASP A 29 -2.74 -1.37 10.38
N GLU A 30 -3.92 -1.11 9.81
CA GLU A 30 -4.77 -2.18 9.22
C GLU A 30 -4.46 -2.56 7.75
N LEU A 31 -3.55 -1.87 7.05
CA LEU A 31 -3.26 -2.23 5.64
C LEU A 31 -2.11 -3.25 5.48
N GLY A 32 -1.44 -3.63 6.57
CA GLY A 32 -0.29 -4.54 6.57
C GLY A 32 -0.48 -5.81 7.41
N GLU A 33 -1.37 -5.81 8.41
CA GLU A 33 -1.65 -6.99 9.22
C GLU A 33 -2.57 -7.97 8.46
N GLY A 34 -1.97 -8.87 7.70
CA GLY A 34 -2.68 -9.98 7.04
C GLY A 34 -2.52 -10.05 5.52
N ILE A 35 -1.74 -9.15 4.92
CA ILE A 35 -1.31 -9.28 3.53
C ILE A 35 0.09 -9.88 3.53
N ASP A 36 0.16 -11.21 3.37
CA ASP A 36 1.42 -11.92 3.11
C ASP A 36 1.89 -11.56 1.69
N PHE A 37 3.10 -11.01 1.56
CA PHE A 37 3.68 -10.52 0.29
C PHE A 37 4.34 -11.62 -0.54
#